data_AF-A0A7C4MAS1-F1
#
_entry.id   AF-A0A7C4MAS1-F1
#
_cell.length_a   1.000
_cell.length_b   1.000
_cell.length_c   1.000
_cell.angle_alpha   90.00
_cell.angle_beta   90.00
_cell.angle_gamma   90.00
#
_symmetry.space_group_name_H-M   'P 1'
#
loop_
_entity.id
_entity.type
_entity.pdbx_description
1 polymer ?
#
loop_
_entity_poly.entity_id
_entity_poly.type
_entity_poly.pdbx_seq_one_letter_code
_entity_poly.pdbx_strand_id
1 'polypeptide(L)' 'MHITDFEVGHNKAKAKGGSDRIDNLRPICRSCNLAMGTMSNRSFQKKILFKTYKNEGN' A
#
# COMPACT_ATOMS: atom_id res chain seq x y z
N MET A 1 12.45 -6.12 -9.55
CA MET A 1 11.61 -6.50 -8.41
C MET A 1 11.51 -8.02 -8.42
N HIS A 2 12.10 -8.67 -7.41
CA HIS A 2 12.07 -10.12 -7.23
C HIS A 2 10.92 -10.51 -6.30
N ILE A 3 10.52 -11.78 -6.34
CA ILE A 3 9.47 -12.30 -5.44
C ILE A 3 9.83 -12.14 -3.95
N THR A 4 11.12 -12.10 -3.64
CA THR A 4 11.66 -11.90 -2.29
C THR A 4 11.52 -10.47 -1.77
N ASP A 5 11.16 -9.51 -2.63
CA ASP A 5 11.02 -8.08 -2.28
C ASP A 5 9.60 -7.73 -1.80
N PHE A 6 8.71 -8.72 -1.74
CA PHE A 6 7.34 -8.57 -1.28
C PHE A 6 7.21 -8.86 0.23
N GLU A 7 6.41 -8.04 0.89
CA GLU A 7 6.02 -8.17 2.29
C GLU A 7 4.50 -8.39 2.39
N VAL A 8 4.04 -8.84 3.55
CA VAL A 8 2.61 -8.97 3.85
C VAL A 8 2.11 -7.66 4.46
N GLY A 9 1.27 -6.94 3.73
CA GLY A 9 0.66 -5.69 4.20
C GLY A 9 -0.84 -5.85 4.47
N HIS A 10 -1.37 -5.05 5.39
CA HIS A 10 -2.82 -5.01 5.65
C HIS A 10 -3.52 -4.02 4.71
N ASN A 11 -4.64 -4.44 4.11
CA ASN A 11 -5.53 -3.55 3.34
C ASN A 11 -6.19 -2.50 4.23
N LYS A 12 -6.63 -2.88 5.44
CA LYS A 12 -6.97 -1.98 6.54
C LYS A 12 -5.88 -2.09 7.59
N ALA A 13 -5.17 -1.00 7.87
CA ALA A 13 -4.06 -1.00 8.82
C ALA A 13 -4.48 -1.53 10.20
N LYS A 14 -3.58 -2.29 10.86
CA LYS A 14 -3.80 -2.83 12.20
C LYS A 14 -4.17 -1.74 13.22
N ALA A 15 -3.47 -0.60 13.16
CA ALA A 15 -3.73 0.58 14.00
C ALA A 15 -5.15 1.18 13.84
N LYS A 16 -5.87 0.84 12.77
CA LYS A 16 -7.27 1.23 12.53
C LYS A 16 -8.25 0.06 12.71
N GLY A 17 -7.83 -1.00 13.38
CA GLY A 17 -8.65 -2.20 13.60
C GLY A 17 -8.74 -3.09 12.36
N GLY A 18 -7.64 -3.28 11.64
CA GLY A 18 -7.50 -4.33 10.64
C GLY A 18 -7.32 -5.73 11.27
N SER A 19 -7.82 -6.76 10.62
CA SER A 19 -7.64 -8.17 11.03
C SER A 19 -6.38 -8.79 10.40
N ASP A 20 -5.86 -9.86 11.00
CA ASP A 20 -4.80 -10.69 10.41
C ASP A 20 -5.36 -11.84 9.56
N ARG A 21 -6.62 -11.70 9.12
CA ARG A 21 -7.31 -12.66 8.26
C ARG A 21 -6.85 -12.46 6.82
N ILE A 22 -6.77 -13.55 6.05
CA ILE A 22 -6.32 -13.53 4.64
C ILE A 22 -7.11 -12.52 3.79
N ASP A 23 -8.41 -12.33 4.08
CA ASP A 23 -9.27 -11.34 3.41
C ASP A 23 -8.73 -9.90 3.49
N ASN A 24 -7.98 -9.56 4.55
CA ASN A 24 -7.37 -8.26 4.80
C ASN A 24 -5.87 -8.19 4.45
N LEU A 25 -5.22 -9.30 4.11
CA LEU A 25 -3.78 -9.33 3.81
C LEU A 25 -3.51 -9.23 2.29
N ARG A 26 -2.49 -8.49 1.89
CA ARG A 26 -2.08 -8.33 0.48
C ARG A 26 -0.56 -8.41 0.35
N PRO A 27 -0.02 -9.08 -0.69
CA PRO A 27 1.39 -8.97 -1.03
C PRO A 27 1.66 -7.53 -1.51
N ILE A 28 2.66 -6.88 -0.93
CA ILE A 28 2.99 -5.48 -1.20
C ILE A 28 4.50 -5.31 -1.31
N CYS A 29 4.96 -4.40 -2.17
CA CYS A 29 6.38 -4.08 -2.26
C CYS A 29 6.88 -3.44 -0.96
N ARG A 30 8.10 -3.75 -0.49
CA ARG A 30 8.64 -3.17 0.76
C ARG A 30 8.57 -1.64 0.81
N SER A 31 8.95 -0.94 -0.28
CA SER A 31 8.88 0.52 -0.34
C SER A 31 7.45 1.05 -0.25
N CYS A 32 6.49 0.35 -0.87
CA CYS A 32 5.06 0.64 -0.81
C CYS A 32 4.54 0.43 0.62
N ASN A 33 4.93 -0.67 1.27
CA ASN A 33 4.49 -1.03 2.62
C ASN A 33 4.91 0.04 3.64
N LEU A 34 6.17 0.49 3.56
CA LEU A 34 6.70 1.55 4.42
C LEU A 34 6.05 2.91 4.14
N ALA A 35 5.78 3.24 2.88
CA ALA A 35 5.19 4.53 2.48
C ALA A 35 3.67 4.63 2.71
N MET A 36 2.96 3.50 2.76
CA MET A 36 1.50 3.45 2.88
C MET A 36 0.99 3.94 4.24
N GLY A 37 1.76 3.73 5.31
CA GLY A 37 1.39 4.13 6.67
C GLY A 37 0.07 3.49 7.12
N THR A 38 -0.92 4.31 7.48
CA THR A 38 -2.27 3.84 7.89
C THR A 38 -3.33 3.98 6.80
N MET A 39 -2.92 4.24 5.55
CA MET A 39 -3.83 4.31 4.40
C MET A 39 -4.26 2.90 3.98
N SER A 40 -5.42 2.80 3.34
CA SER A 40 -5.77 1.55 2.65
C SER A 40 -4.98 1.40 1.36
N ASN A 41 -4.80 0.17 0.88
CA ASN A 41 -4.12 -0.11 -0.40
C ASN A 41 -4.72 0.72 -1.55
N ARG A 42 -6.06 0.77 -1.65
CA ARG A 42 -6.78 1.53 -2.69
C ARG A 42 -6.55 3.04 -2.57
N SER A 43 -6.56 3.57 -1.34
CA SER A 43 -6.28 5.00 -1.11
C SER A 43 -4.85 5.36 -1.47
N PHE A 44 -3.89 4.49 -1.16
CA PHE A 44 -2.48 4.69 -1.46
C PHE A 44 -2.23 4.67 -2.97
N GLN A 45 -2.80 3.70 -3.70
CA GLN A 45 -2.73 3.64 -5.17
C GLN A 45 -3.24 4.94 -5.82
N LYS A 46 -4.40 5.44 -5.39
CA LYS A 46 -4.95 6.71 -5.88
C LYS A 46 -4.02 7.89 -5.62
N LYS A 47 -3.40 7.95 -4.44
CA LYS A 47 -2.43 9.00 -4.07
C LYS A 47 -1.20 8.96 -4.97
N ILE A 48 -0.65 7.77 -5.22
CA ILE A 48 0.50 7.60 -6.11
C ILE A 48 0.14 8.00 -7.54
N LEU A 49 -0.98 7.51 -8.07
CA LEU A 49 -1.45 7.86 -9.41
C LEU A 49 -1.62 9.39 -9.56
N PHE A 50 -2.32 10.03 -8.62
CA PHE A 50 -2.52 11.48 -8.64
C PHE A 50 -1.20 12.26 -8.54
N LYS A 51 -0.24 11.78 -7.74
CA LYS A 51 1.10 12.38 -7.65
C LYS A 51 1.83 12.30 -8.99
N THR A 52 1.75 11.17 -9.69
CA THR A 52 2.36 11.00 -11.02
C THR A 52 1.75 11.99 -12.02
N TYR A 53 0.41 12.08 -12.09
CA TYR A 53 -0.28 13.06 -12.96
C TYR A 53 0.14 14.52 -12.69
N LYS A 54 0.33 14.89 -11.42
CA LYS A 54 0.78 16.25 -11.04
C LYS A 54 2.23 16.53 -11.44
N ASN A 55 3.08 15.51 -11.51
CA ASN A 55 4.51 15.66 -11.82
C ASN A 55 4.80 15.69 -13.33
N GLU A 56 3.93 15.09 -14.15
CA GLU A 56 4.05 15.08 -15.62
C GLU A 56 3.37 16.28 -16.29
N GLY A 57 2.56 17.04 -15.54
CA GLY A 57 1.82 18.20 -16.01
C GLY A 57 2.48 19.56 -15.73
N ASN A 58 3.82 19.64 -15.72
CA ASN A 58 4.56 20.90 -15.63
C ASN A 58 5.37 21.14 -16.91
#